data_AF-A0A9E1WF89-F1
#
_entry.id   AF-A0A9E1WF89-F1
#
_cell.length_a   1.000
_cell.length_b   1.000
_cell.length_c   1.000
_cell.angle_alpha   90.00
_cell.angle_beta   90.00
_cell.angle_gamma   90.00
#
_symmetry.space_group_name_H-M   'P 1'
#
loop_
_entity.id
_entity.type
_entity.pdbx_description
1 polymer ?
#
loop_
_entity_poly.entity_id
_entity_poly.type
_entity_poly.pdbx_seq_one_letter_code
_entity_poly.pdbx_strand_id
1 'polypeptide(L)'
;MKYFLILFLFSLFITACNQNEIKEEYINQENVSISKNSDYPEDSLFFALMNSIDNDSSLFIASSLNYTSNDGSTISGSALIDGNNMIHQLTSIDNDTLHETTFDYYYLNSKKRVSTELIYDYQKDSNYYHQIISFYDTSGTCIYTGFKYFEDLNLSSERTYLKADYFKEMGDQPALSIIQQQGSFETNFRGFFALEAYNLEFIKVGGNDGLYSSMLAISKESPLIKKIRNNRERYIGRPLIIEFTNVEESDGFSYQLLLEAKLKP
;
A
#
# COMPACT_ATOMS: atom_id res chain seq x y z
N MET A 1 -4.55 -62.59 1.30
CA MET A 1 -4.05 -62.29 2.66
C MET A 1 -2.59 -62.73 2.72
N LYS A 2 -1.73 -61.89 3.31
CA LYS A 2 -0.27 -62.00 3.51
C LYS A 2 0.62 -61.31 2.46
N TYR A 3 1.05 -60.13 2.87
CA TYR A 3 2.11 -59.28 2.36
C TYR A 3 3.50 -59.91 2.61
N PHE A 4 4.47 -59.61 1.74
CA PHE A 4 5.91 -59.54 2.06
C PHE A 4 6.59 -58.63 1.02
N LEU A 5 6.70 -57.34 1.30
CA LEU A 5 7.89 -56.66 1.82
C LEU A 5 9.09 -56.77 0.87
N ILE A 6 9.15 -55.87 -0.12
CA ILE A 6 10.38 -55.54 -0.84
C ILE A 6 10.93 -54.23 -0.28
N LEU A 7 12.12 -54.36 0.26
CA LEU A 7 13.03 -53.36 0.78
C LEU A 7 13.41 -52.37 -0.36
N PHE A 8 13.03 -51.10 -0.24
CA PHE A 8 13.58 -50.03 -1.07
C PHE A 8 14.44 -49.12 -0.20
N LEU A 9 15.75 -49.25 -0.39
CA LEU A 9 16.79 -48.49 0.29
C LEU A 9 16.96 -47.13 -0.40
N PHE A 10 16.74 -46.07 0.36
CA PHE A 10 17.43 -44.76 0.35
C PHE A 10 18.11 -44.26 -0.95
N SER A 11 17.51 -43.24 -1.56
CA SER A 11 18.23 -42.07 -2.09
C SER A 11 17.33 -40.84 -1.87
N LEU A 12 17.40 -40.17 -0.71
CA LEU A 12 18.19 -38.93 -0.54
C LEU A 12 18.28 -38.10 -1.82
N PHE A 13 17.22 -37.34 -2.11
CA PHE A 13 17.35 -36.06 -2.82
C PHE A 13 16.51 -34.99 -2.10
N ILE A 14 17.20 -34.34 -1.16
CA ILE A 14 17.22 -32.89 -0.90
C ILE A 14 15.88 -32.16 -0.90
N THR A 15 15.36 -31.99 0.31
CA THR A 15 14.59 -30.81 0.72
C THR A 15 15.43 -29.55 0.47
N ALA A 16 15.07 -28.75 -0.53
CA ALA A 16 15.46 -27.35 -0.57
C ALA A 16 14.54 -26.59 0.41
N CYS A 17 14.78 -26.79 1.71
CA CYS A 17 14.40 -25.79 2.69
C CYS A 17 15.33 -24.61 2.44
N ASN A 18 14.81 -23.56 1.80
CA ASN A 18 15.42 -22.24 1.89
C ASN A 18 15.20 -21.79 3.34
N GLN A 19 16.10 -22.21 4.24
CA GLN A 19 16.26 -21.60 5.54
C GLN A 19 16.74 -20.18 5.26
N ASN A 20 15.80 -19.25 5.15
CA ASN A 20 16.10 -17.87 5.47
C ASN A 20 16.67 -17.90 6.88
N GLU A 21 17.98 -17.66 7.01
CA GLU A 21 18.62 -17.45 8.30
C GLU A 21 17.79 -16.44 9.07
N ILE A 22 17.39 -16.82 10.29
CA ILE A 22 16.80 -15.88 11.24
C ILE A 22 17.93 -14.90 11.57
N LYS A 23 17.98 -13.78 10.85
CA LYS A 23 18.83 -12.66 11.25
C LYS A 23 18.37 -12.23 12.63
N GLU A 24 19.28 -12.21 13.60
CA GLU A 24 19.03 -11.61 14.90
C GLU A 24 18.56 -10.16 14.70
N GLU A 25 17.43 -9.82 15.32
CA GLU A 25 16.83 -8.50 15.23
C GLU A 25 17.65 -7.52 16.06
N TYR A 26 18.35 -6.61 15.40
CA TYR A 26 19.07 -5.53 16.06
C TYR A 26 18.49 -4.19 15.63
N ILE A 27 17.78 -3.53 16.54
CA ILE A 27 17.38 -2.13 16.38
C ILE A 27 18.53 -1.30 16.98
N ASN A 28 19.25 -0.55 16.13
CA ASN A 28 20.33 0.31 16.59
C ASN A 28 19.77 1.40 17.53
N GLN A 29 20.17 1.33 18.79
CA GLN A 29 19.92 2.36 19.79
C GLN A 29 21.01 3.44 19.71
N GLU A 30 20.95 4.31 18.71
CA GLU A 30 21.67 5.59 18.83
C GLU A 30 20.85 6.55 19.71
N ASN A 31 21.56 7.34 20.52
CA ASN A 31 21.00 8.20 21.58
C ASN A 31 20.02 9.26 21.05
N VAL A 32 18.76 8.89 20.84
CA VAL A 32 17.66 9.81 20.60
C VAL A 32 17.21 10.35 21.95
N SER A 33 17.23 11.68 22.12
CA SER A 33 16.66 12.37 23.28
C SER A 33 15.20 11.94 23.49
N ILE A 34 14.93 11.21 24.57
CA ILE A 34 13.66 10.50 24.81
C ILE A 34 12.58 11.50 25.24
N SER A 35 11.93 12.16 24.27
CA SER A 35 10.52 12.51 24.46
C SER A 35 9.71 11.24 24.32
N LYS A 36 8.98 10.84 25.36
CA LYS A 36 8.15 9.63 25.32
C LYS A 36 6.99 9.88 24.37
N ASN A 37 6.90 9.09 23.30
CA ASN A 37 5.92 9.28 22.23
C ASN A 37 4.61 8.54 22.54
N SER A 38 4.64 7.52 23.39
CA SER A 38 3.44 6.86 23.93
C SER A 38 3.57 6.53 25.41
N ASP A 39 2.52 6.02 26.04
CA ASP A 39 2.61 5.50 27.41
C ASP A 39 3.18 4.06 27.50
N TYR A 40 3.49 3.42 26.37
CA TYR A 40 4.12 2.09 26.32
C TYR A 40 5.58 2.14 26.83
N PRO A 41 6.04 1.20 27.69
CA PRO A 41 7.38 1.26 28.29
C PRO A 41 8.56 1.19 27.30
N GLU A 42 8.38 0.50 26.16
CA GLU A 42 9.44 0.26 25.16
C GLU A 42 9.10 0.93 23.81
N ASP A 43 8.37 2.05 23.86
CA ASP A 43 7.91 2.76 22.66
C ASP A 43 9.05 3.21 21.74
N SER A 44 10.18 3.59 22.33
CA SER A 44 11.39 4.00 21.62
C SER A 44 11.84 3.03 20.54
N LEU A 45 11.69 1.71 20.73
CA LEU A 45 12.08 0.72 19.72
C LEU A 45 11.19 0.80 18.47
N PHE A 46 9.88 1.00 18.64
CA PHE A 46 8.93 1.09 17.54
C PHE A 46 9.05 2.40 16.79
N PHE A 47 9.22 3.52 17.50
CA PHE A 47 9.42 4.82 16.86
C PHE A 47 10.80 4.92 16.20
N ALA A 48 11.84 4.30 16.76
CA ALA A 48 13.14 4.20 16.10
C ALA A 48 13.05 3.39 14.80
N LEU A 49 12.29 2.28 14.78
CA LEU A 49 12.03 1.52 13.55
C LEU A 49 11.36 2.40 12.49
N MET A 50 10.24 3.05 12.81
CA MET A 50 9.53 3.94 11.88
C MET A 50 10.48 5.00 11.33
N ASN A 51 11.15 5.73 12.22
CA ASN A 51 12.08 6.79 11.84
C ASN A 51 13.26 6.28 11.01
N SER A 52 13.75 5.07 11.25
CA SER A 52 14.82 4.47 10.45
C SER A 52 14.36 4.17 9.02
N ILE A 53 13.12 3.76 8.83
CA ILE A 53 12.53 3.46 7.52
C ILE A 53 12.20 4.77 6.78
N ASP A 54 11.52 5.71 7.47
CA ASP A 54 11.09 6.99 6.88
C ASP A 54 12.26 7.84 6.36
N ASN A 55 13.43 7.71 6.98
CA ASN A 55 14.63 8.47 6.62
C ASN A 55 15.66 7.65 5.81
N ASP A 56 15.36 6.40 5.44
CA ASP A 56 16.27 5.59 4.64
C ASP A 56 16.22 5.97 3.16
N SER A 57 17.15 6.83 2.76
CA SER A 57 17.33 7.25 1.36
C SER A 57 17.72 6.13 0.37
N SER A 58 18.03 4.93 0.86
CA SER A 58 18.32 3.76 0.01
C SER A 58 17.06 3.02 -0.45
N LEU A 59 15.91 3.29 0.17
CA LEU A 59 14.62 2.71 -0.21
C LEU A 59 14.02 3.43 -1.43
N PHE A 60 13.33 2.67 -2.26
CA PHE A 60 12.61 3.15 -3.42
C PHE A 60 11.12 3.26 -3.12
N ILE A 61 10.48 4.30 -3.66
CA ILE A 61 9.02 4.43 -3.61
C ILE A 61 8.42 3.64 -4.78
N ALA A 62 7.54 2.70 -4.48
CA ALA A 62 6.60 2.12 -5.42
C ALA A 62 5.22 2.76 -5.19
N SER A 63 4.49 3.09 -6.25
CA SER A 63 3.16 3.69 -6.17
C SER A 63 2.15 2.87 -6.96
N SER A 64 0.93 2.76 -6.43
CA SER A 64 -0.20 2.21 -7.17
C SER A 64 -0.80 3.26 -8.10
N LEU A 65 -1.76 2.83 -8.91
CA LEU A 65 -2.68 3.77 -9.54
C LEU A 65 -3.61 4.40 -8.48
N ASN A 66 -4.20 5.54 -8.81
CA ASN A 66 -5.34 6.10 -8.09
C ASN A 66 -6.62 5.44 -8.62
N TYR A 67 -7.31 4.73 -7.73
CA TYR A 67 -8.55 4.04 -8.06
C TYR A 67 -9.75 4.83 -7.55
N THR A 68 -10.84 4.79 -8.30
CA THR A 68 -12.13 5.33 -7.91
C THR A 68 -13.14 4.20 -7.91
N SER A 69 -13.90 4.11 -6.83
CA SER A 69 -14.99 3.14 -6.71
C SER A 69 -16.24 3.62 -7.45
N ASN A 70 -17.31 2.83 -7.43
CA ASN A 70 -18.60 3.21 -8.01
C ASN A 70 -19.34 4.29 -7.22
N ASP A 71 -19.03 4.49 -5.93
CA ASP A 71 -19.65 5.55 -5.11
C ASP A 71 -18.87 6.87 -5.14
N GLY A 72 -17.72 6.89 -5.83
CA GLY A 72 -16.87 8.07 -5.98
C GLY A 72 -15.75 8.18 -4.95
N SER A 73 -15.70 7.30 -3.94
CA SER A 73 -14.53 7.17 -3.06
C SER A 73 -13.29 6.81 -3.88
N THR A 74 -12.15 7.31 -3.42
CA THR A 74 -10.86 7.06 -4.04
C THR A 74 -9.95 6.30 -3.09
N ILE A 75 -9.07 5.48 -3.68
CA ILE A 75 -8.11 4.69 -2.94
C ILE A 75 -6.82 4.58 -3.72
N SER A 76 -5.70 4.73 -3.01
CA SER A 76 -4.36 4.62 -3.57
C SER A 76 -3.42 4.02 -2.52
N GLY A 77 -2.24 3.60 -2.95
CA GLY A 77 -1.22 3.07 -2.06
C GLY A 77 0.18 3.33 -2.56
N SER A 78 1.12 3.28 -1.63
CA SER A 78 2.55 3.36 -1.89
C SER A 78 3.30 2.40 -1.00
N ALA A 79 4.54 2.10 -1.35
CA ALA A 79 5.43 1.30 -0.53
C ALA A 79 6.86 1.83 -0.59
N LEU A 80 7.57 1.75 0.53
CA LEU A 80 9.03 1.84 0.56
C LEU A 80 9.62 0.44 0.45
N ILE A 81 10.39 0.20 -0.61
CA ILE A 81 10.98 -1.10 -0.93
C ILE A 81 12.49 -1.02 -1.06
N ASP A 82 13.20 -2.10 -0.73
CA ASP A 82 14.65 -2.19 -0.97
C ASP A 82 15.00 -2.76 -2.35
N GLY A 83 16.30 -2.83 -2.65
CA GLY A 83 16.81 -3.40 -3.91
C GLY A 83 16.48 -4.89 -4.14
N ASN A 84 15.95 -5.60 -3.14
CA ASN A 84 15.45 -6.97 -3.25
C ASN A 84 13.93 -7.04 -3.36
N ASN A 85 13.24 -5.90 -3.53
CA ASN A 85 11.79 -5.76 -3.52
C ASN A 85 11.12 -6.16 -2.19
N MET A 86 11.84 -6.09 -1.06
CA MET A 86 11.21 -6.27 0.25
C MET A 86 10.52 -4.97 0.66
N ILE A 87 9.28 -5.07 1.11
CA ILE A 87 8.49 -3.95 1.62
C ILE A 87 8.92 -3.66 3.07
N HIS A 88 9.33 -2.43 3.34
CA HIS A 88 9.66 -1.91 4.67
C HIS A 88 8.54 -1.03 5.23
N GLN A 89 7.88 -0.27 4.36
CA GLN A 89 6.64 0.45 4.68
C GLN A 89 5.63 0.24 3.56
N LEU A 90 4.36 0.10 3.96
CA LEU A 90 3.22 0.09 3.06
C LEU A 90 2.23 1.15 3.53
N THR A 91 1.73 1.96 2.61
CA THR A 91 0.76 3.00 2.89
C THR A 91 -0.45 2.82 1.99
N SER A 92 -1.66 3.02 2.53
CA SER A 92 -2.87 3.21 1.74
C SER A 92 -3.63 4.44 2.20
N ILE A 93 -4.19 5.18 1.24
CA ILE A 93 -4.99 6.37 1.47
C ILE A 93 -6.36 6.11 0.87
N ASP A 94 -7.37 6.13 1.73
CA ASP A 94 -8.78 5.98 1.40
C ASP A 94 -9.43 7.35 1.59
N ASN A 95 -10.13 7.85 0.58
CA ASN A 95 -10.79 9.15 0.63
C ASN A 95 -12.23 9.04 0.16
N ASP A 96 -13.16 9.44 1.01
CA ASP A 96 -14.59 9.46 0.71
C ASP A 96 -15.17 10.88 0.93
N THR A 97 -16.49 10.97 1.03
CA THR A 97 -17.18 12.27 1.20
C THR A 97 -17.10 12.84 2.62
N LEU A 98 -16.69 12.04 3.60
CA LEU A 98 -16.69 12.33 5.02
C LEU A 98 -15.27 12.35 5.60
N HIS A 99 -14.40 11.47 5.12
CA HIS A 99 -13.09 11.22 5.71
C HIS A 99 -12.00 11.00 4.66
N GLU A 100 -10.78 11.43 5.01
CA GLU A 100 -9.56 10.83 4.48
C GLU A 100 -8.95 9.95 5.58
N THR A 101 -8.66 8.69 5.25
CA THR A 101 -8.00 7.76 6.15
C THR A 101 -6.70 7.28 5.53
N THR A 102 -5.58 7.55 6.21
CA THR A 102 -4.26 7.03 5.86
C THR A 102 -3.91 5.88 6.80
N PHE A 103 -3.54 4.73 6.23
CA PHE A 103 -2.95 3.62 6.97
C PHE A 103 -1.49 3.47 6.60
N ASP A 104 -0.61 3.35 7.58
CA ASP A 104 0.77 2.91 7.35
C ASP A 104 1.04 1.60 8.09
N TYR A 105 1.86 0.74 7.48
CA TYR A 105 2.30 -0.52 8.03
C TYR A 105 3.81 -0.61 7.89
N TYR A 106 4.51 -0.75 9.03
CA TYR A 106 5.97 -0.83 9.07
C TYR A 106 6.40 -2.26 9.35
N TYR A 107 7.35 -2.75 8.57
CA TYR A 107 7.81 -4.12 8.59
C TYR A 107 9.27 -4.19 9.03
N LEU A 108 9.59 -5.20 9.84
CA LEU A 108 10.95 -5.61 10.13
C LEU A 108 11.05 -7.11 9.84
N ASN A 109 12.00 -7.51 8.99
CA ASN A 109 12.16 -8.90 8.54
C ASN A 109 10.85 -9.50 7.99
N SER A 110 10.14 -8.73 7.16
CA SER A 110 8.85 -9.10 6.56
C SER A 110 7.72 -9.37 7.55
N LYS A 111 7.87 -8.97 8.82
CA LYS A 111 6.81 -9.01 9.84
C LYS A 111 6.40 -7.60 10.21
N LYS A 112 5.10 -7.34 10.18
CA LYS A 112 4.54 -6.06 10.62
C LYS A 112 4.83 -5.82 12.10
N ARG A 113 5.39 -4.65 12.42
CA ARG A 113 5.78 -4.24 13.78
C ARG A 113 5.02 -3.02 14.27
N VAL A 114 4.63 -2.15 13.36
CA VAL A 114 3.79 -0.98 13.65
C VAL A 114 2.71 -0.89 12.59
N SER A 115 1.51 -0.48 13.01
CA SER A 115 0.50 0.04 12.10
C SER A 115 -0.07 1.34 12.64
N THR A 116 -0.28 2.31 11.77
CA THR A 116 -0.95 3.57 12.08
C THR A 116 -2.23 3.69 11.27
N GLU A 117 -3.19 4.41 11.83
CA GLU A 117 -4.37 4.89 11.14
C GLU A 117 -4.51 6.38 11.49
N LEU A 118 -4.55 7.24 10.48
CA LEU A 118 -4.78 8.66 10.62
C LEU A 118 -6.07 9.01 9.89
N ILE A 119 -7.07 9.48 10.63
CA ILE A 119 -8.37 9.89 10.09
C ILE A 119 -8.45 11.41 10.16
N TYR A 120 -8.68 12.04 9.01
CA TYR A 120 -9.07 13.43 8.89
C TYR A 120 -10.57 13.53 8.62
N ASP A 121 -11.30 14.22 9.49
CA ASP A 121 -12.77 14.34 9.43
C ASP A 121 -13.19 15.68 8.83
N TYR A 122 -13.75 15.64 7.61
CA TYR A 122 -14.22 16.83 6.89
C TYR A 122 -15.47 17.46 7.50
N GLN A 123 -16.20 16.74 8.37
CA GLN A 123 -17.47 17.20 8.93
C GLN A 123 -17.31 18.07 10.17
N LYS A 124 -16.10 18.20 10.71
CA LYS A 124 -15.83 19.01 11.89
C LYS A 124 -15.36 20.40 11.51
N ASP A 125 -15.90 21.41 12.20
CA ASP A 125 -15.60 22.83 11.96
C ASP A 125 -14.12 23.20 12.21
N SER A 126 -13.36 22.34 12.89
CA SER A 126 -11.90 22.40 13.01
C SER A 126 -11.28 21.15 12.39
N ASN A 127 -10.08 21.29 11.81
CA ASN A 127 -9.32 20.19 11.21
C ASN A 127 -9.07 19.09 12.24
N TYR A 128 -9.97 18.13 12.37
CA TYR A 128 -9.91 17.16 13.46
C TYR A 128 -9.26 15.89 12.98
N TYR A 129 -8.08 15.62 13.53
CA TYR A 129 -7.36 14.38 13.27
C TYR A 129 -7.52 13.43 14.45
N HIS A 130 -7.84 12.18 14.12
CA HIS A 130 -7.77 11.06 15.05
C HIS A 130 -6.68 10.12 14.55
N GLN A 131 -5.68 9.87 15.40
CA GLN A 131 -4.59 8.97 15.05
C GLN A 131 -4.53 7.81 16.03
N ILE A 132 -4.49 6.60 15.49
CA ILE A 132 -4.30 5.35 16.23
C ILE A 132 -2.96 4.75 15.81
N ILE A 133 -2.25 4.16 16.77
CA ILE A 133 -1.04 3.38 16.53
C ILE A 133 -1.16 2.04 17.25
N SER A 134 -0.71 0.97 16.60
CA SER A 134 -0.61 -0.36 17.20
C SER A 134 0.80 -0.91 17.04
N PHE A 135 1.31 -1.52 18.11
CA PHE A 135 2.61 -2.20 18.13
C PHE A 135 2.42 -3.71 18.17
N TYR A 136 3.30 -4.42 17.47
CA TYR A 136 3.24 -5.87 17.33
C TYR A 136 4.55 -6.53 17.75
N ASP A 137 4.44 -7.65 18.45
CA ASP A 137 5.60 -8.44 18.85
C ASP A 137 6.20 -9.26 17.69
N THR A 138 7.21 -10.09 17.98
CA THR A 138 7.90 -10.95 16.98
C THR A 138 7.04 -12.08 16.43
N SER A 139 5.92 -12.39 17.09
CA SER A 139 4.93 -13.35 16.60
C SER A 139 3.88 -12.69 15.69
N GLY A 140 3.81 -11.35 15.68
CA GLY A 140 2.78 -10.58 14.99
C GLY A 140 1.54 -10.31 15.83
N THR A 141 1.58 -10.57 17.14
CA THR A 141 0.48 -10.29 18.06
C THR A 141 0.48 -8.81 18.44
N CYS A 142 -0.68 -8.14 18.42
CA CYS A 142 -0.79 -6.76 18.89
C CYS A 142 -0.61 -6.69 20.42
N ILE A 143 0.39 -5.92 20.86
CA ILE A 143 0.78 -5.78 22.27
C ILE A 143 0.50 -4.40 22.85
N TYR A 144 0.17 -3.43 22.00
CA TYR A 144 -0.20 -2.08 22.37
C TYR A 144 -1.08 -1.45 21.30
N THR A 145 -2.10 -0.72 21.73
CA THR A 145 -2.81 0.24 20.90
C THR A 145 -2.89 1.55 21.66
N GLY A 146 -2.49 2.63 21.00
CA GLY A 146 -2.57 3.97 21.53
C GLY A 146 -3.32 4.87 20.56
N PHE A 147 -3.92 5.95 21.08
CA PHE A 147 -4.61 6.94 20.28
C PHE A 147 -4.27 8.36 20.72
N LYS A 148 -4.47 9.31 19.83
CA LYS A 148 -4.40 10.74 20.13
C LYS A 148 -5.30 11.54 19.17
N TYR A 149 -5.60 12.77 19.58
CA TYR A 149 -6.36 13.73 18.79
C TYR A 149 -5.60 15.04 18.70
N PHE A 150 -5.71 15.72 17.56
CA PHE A 150 -5.09 17.02 17.34
C PHE A 150 -5.84 17.79 16.25
N GLU A 151 -5.68 19.11 16.27
CA GLU A 151 -6.38 20.04 15.37
C GLU A 151 -5.51 20.49 14.17
N ASP A 152 -4.24 20.11 14.17
CA ASP A 152 -3.26 20.45 13.13
C ASP A 152 -2.24 19.32 13.07
N LEU A 153 -1.95 18.83 11.86
CA LEU A 153 -0.98 17.76 11.64
C LEU A 153 0.40 18.08 12.21
N ASN A 154 0.79 19.37 12.23
CA ASN A 154 2.05 19.83 12.83
C ASN A 154 2.12 19.60 14.34
N LEU A 155 0.96 19.56 15.02
CA LEU A 155 0.88 19.29 16.46
C LEU A 155 0.92 17.79 16.77
N SER A 156 0.90 16.91 15.77
CA SER A 156 0.90 15.46 16.00
C SER A 156 2.13 15.03 16.82
N SER A 157 3.33 15.51 16.47
CA SER A 157 4.58 15.17 17.14
C SER A 157 4.65 15.69 18.59
N GLU A 158 3.87 16.71 18.93
CA GLU A 158 3.80 17.28 20.29
C GLU A 158 2.85 16.49 21.21
N ARG A 159 2.04 15.59 20.65
CA ARG A 159 1.03 14.81 21.37
C ARG A 159 1.48 13.37 21.56
N THR A 160 1.58 12.96 22.82
CA THR A 160 1.82 11.57 23.23
C THR A 160 0.57 10.71 23.00
N TYR A 161 0.75 9.48 22.53
CA TYR A 161 -0.33 8.50 22.45
C TYR A 161 -0.72 8.00 23.85
N LEU A 162 -2.04 7.92 24.09
CA LEU A 162 -2.62 7.34 25.28
C LEU A 162 -3.08 5.92 24.99
N LYS A 163 -2.83 4.99 25.91
CA LYS A 163 -3.26 3.60 25.79
C LYS A 163 -4.78 3.50 25.64
N ALA A 164 -5.21 2.75 24.63
CA ALA A 164 -6.60 2.34 24.46
C ALA A 164 -6.97 1.20 25.43
N ASP A 165 -8.25 1.06 25.73
CA ASP A 165 -8.82 -0.05 26.49
C ASP A 165 -9.08 -1.31 25.63
N TYR A 166 -8.70 -1.26 24.35
CA TYR A 166 -8.77 -2.35 23.39
C TYR A 166 -7.47 -2.49 22.58
N PHE A 167 -7.30 -3.63 21.92
CA PHE A 167 -6.28 -3.82 20.89
C PHE A 167 -6.91 -3.65 19.51
N LYS A 168 -6.25 -2.89 18.63
CA LYS A 168 -6.62 -2.72 17.24
C LYS A 168 -5.59 -3.38 16.32
N GLU A 169 -5.88 -4.59 15.88
CA GLU A 169 -5.11 -5.23 14.81
C GLU A 169 -5.58 -4.69 13.45
N MET A 170 -4.71 -3.94 12.77
CA MET A 170 -5.01 -3.34 11.47
C MET A 170 -4.50 -4.28 10.37
N GLY A 171 -5.41 -4.83 9.56
CA GLY A 171 -5.05 -5.68 8.41
C GLY A 171 -4.42 -4.88 7.28
N ASP A 172 -3.37 -5.42 6.65
CA ASP A 172 -2.59 -4.79 5.57
C ASP A 172 -2.92 -5.35 4.17
N GLN A 173 -3.76 -6.38 4.09
CA GLN A 173 -4.13 -7.04 2.84
C GLN A 173 -4.76 -6.11 1.79
N PRO A 174 -5.63 -5.13 2.16
CA PRO A 174 -6.14 -4.17 1.19
C PRO A 174 -5.01 -3.36 0.55
N ALA A 175 -4.13 -2.77 1.35
CA ALA A 175 -2.97 -2.01 0.88
C ALA A 175 -2.04 -2.86 0.00
N LEU A 176 -1.80 -4.13 0.37
CA LEU A 176 -1.01 -5.06 -0.44
C LEU A 176 -1.69 -5.34 -1.80
N SER A 177 -3.00 -5.52 -1.80
CA SER A 177 -3.76 -5.77 -3.04
C SER A 177 -3.71 -4.57 -3.98
N ILE A 178 -3.73 -3.35 -3.45
CA ILE A 178 -3.63 -2.10 -4.21
C ILE A 178 -2.25 -1.97 -4.86
N ILE A 179 -1.17 -2.08 -4.08
CA ILE A 179 0.19 -1.90 -4.60
C ILE A 179 0.58 -3.03 -5.57
N GLN A 180 0.06 -4.24 -5.37
CA GLN A 180 0.31 -5.40 -6.24
C GLN A 180 -0.68 -5.53 -7.41
N GLN A 181 -1.65 -4.62 -7.52
CA GLN A 181 -2.69 -4.62 -8.57
C GLN A 181 -3.44 -5.95 -8.66
N GLN A 182 -3.93 -6.45 -7.52
CA GLN A 182 -4.65 -7.73 -7.41
C GLN A 182 -6.14 -7.53 -7.16
N GLY A 183 -6.95 -8.52 -7.56
CA GLY A 183 -8.39 -8.50 -7.35
C GLY A 183 -9.06 -7.31 -8.06
N SER A 184 -9.78 -6.49 -7.30
CA SER A 184 -10.48 -5.32 -7.84
C SER A 184 -9.54 -4.24 -8.39
N PHE A 185 -8.26 -4.27 -8.02
CA PHE A 185 -7.23 -3.31 -8.42
C PHE A 185 -6.43 -3.74 -9.65
N GLU A 186 -6.78 -4.86 -10.28
CA GLU A 186 -6.19 -5.28 -11.55
C GLU A 186 -6.33 -4.19 -12.63
N THR A 187 -5.42 -4.21 -13.59
CA THR A 187 -5.34 -3.22 -14.68
C THR A 187 -5.96 -3.74 -15.98
N ASN A 188 -7.08 -4.46 -15.90
CA ASN A 188 -7.77 -4.95 -17.09
C ASN A 188 -8.38 -3.79 -17.88
N PHE A 189 -8.30 -3.82 -19.21
CA PHE A 189 -8.89 -2.77 -20.05
C PHE A 189 -10.42 -2.73 -19.89
N ARG A 190 -10.97 -1.55 -19.57
CA ARG A 190 -12.42 -1.34 -19.37
C ARG A 190 -13.04 -0.39 -20.40
N GLY A 191 -12.23 0.38 -21.11
CA GLY A 191 -12.72 1.27 -22.16
C GLY A 191 -11.86 2.51 -22.36
N PHE A 192 -12.36 3.41 -23.19
CA PHE A 192 -11.84 4.76 -23.35
C PHE A 192 -12.86 5.77 -22.86
N PHE A 193 -12.37 6.91 -22.39
CA PHE A 193 -13.17 8.05 -21.96
C PHE A 193 -12.51 9.33 -22.47
N ALA A 194 -13.29 10.34 -22.82
CA ALA A 194 -12.76 11.64 -23.25
C ALA A 194 -13.28 12.73 -22.32
N LEU A 195 -12.38 13.57 -21.82
CA LEU A 195 -12.71 14.74 -21.03
C LEU A 195 -12.52 15.97 -21.91
N GLU A 196 -13.58 16.34 -22.63
CA GLU A 196 -13.55 17.40 -23.65
C GLU A 196 -13.06 18.74 -23.11
N ALA A 197 -13.39 19.08 -21.86
CA ALA A 197 -13.00 20.32 -21.20
C ALA A 197 -11.47 20.52 -21.12
N TYR A 198 -10.71 19.43 -21.04
CA TYR A 198 -9.24 19.44 -20.97
C TYR A 198 -8.59 18.92 -22.27
N ASN A 199 -9.39 18.57 -23.28
CA ASN A 199 -8.92 17.92 -24.51
C ASN A 199 -8.04 16.67 -24.23
N LEU A 200 -8.40 15.90 -23.19
CA LEU A 200 -7.68 14.69 -22.78
C LEU A 200 -8.53 13.44 -23.10
N GLU A 201 -7.90 12.44 -23.69
CA GLU A 201 -8.46 11.09 -23.78
C GLU A 201 -7.80 10.18 -22.75
N PHE A 202 -8.58 9.28 -22.17
CA PHE A 202 -8.17 8.37 -21.11
C PHE A 202 -8.41 6.92 -21.51
N ILE A 203 -7.49 6.05 -21.11
CA ILE A 203 -7.74 4.61 -20.99
C ILE A 203 -8.28 4.35 -19.58
N LYS A 204 -9.41 3.62 -19.50
CA LYS A 204 -9.96 3.14 -18.24
C LYS A 204 -9.49 1.71 -17.99
N VAL A 205 -8.90 1.47 -16.83
CA VAL A 205 -8.47 0.14 -16.36
C VAL A 205 -9.12 -0.21 -15.02
N GLY A 206 -9.24 -1.48 -14.68
CA GLY A 206 -9.81 -1.92 -13.40
C GLY A 206 -10.08 -3.41 -13.35
N GLY A 207 -10.40 -3.92 -12.15
CA GLY A 207 -10.84 -5.29 -11.94
C GLY A 207 -12.03 -5.66 -12.83
N ASN A 208 -12.14 -6.95 -13.18
CA ASN A 208 -13.27 -7.42 -13.97
C ASN A 208 -14.60 -7.42 -13.20
N ASP A 209 -14.53 -7.34 -11.87
CA ASP A 209 -15.67 -7.11 -10.98
C ASP A 209 -16.30 -5.72 -11.14
N GLY A 210 -15.56 -4.76 -11.68
CA GLY A 210 -16.01 -3.38 -11.86
C GLY A 210 -16.19 -2.61 -10.55
N LEU A 211 -15.58 -3.05 -9.44
CA LEU A 211 -15.69 -2.35 -8.14
C LEU A 211 -14.83 -1.09 -8.10
N TYR A 212 -13.63 -1.17 -8.66
CA TYR A 212 -12.69 -0.07 -8.75
C TYR A 212 -12.21 0.12 -10.19
N SER A 213 -11.88 1.36 -10.52
CA SER A 213 -11.27 1.68 -11.79
C SER A 213 -10.33 2.85 -11.69
N SER A 214 -9.34 2.88 -12.58
CA SER A 214 -8.40 3.99 -12.73
C SER A 214 -8.45 4.53 -14.14
N MET A 215 -8.17 5.82 -14.30
CA MET A 215 -8.12 6.50 -15.59
C MET A 215 -6.74 7.07 -15.82
N LEU A 216 -6.17 6.76 -16.98
CA LEU A 216 -4.87 7.29 -17.39
C LEU A 216 -4.98 8.05 -18.70
N ALA A 217 -4.52 9.29 -18.72
CA ALA A 217 -4.49 10.14 -19.90
C ALA A 217 -3.51 9.58 -20.94
N ILE A 218 -3.94 9.55 -22.19
CA ILE A 218 -3.17 9.05 -23.33
C ILE A 218 -2.47 10.24 -23.97
N SER A 219 -1.17 10.43 -23.69
CA SER A 219 -0.37 11.47 -24.35
C SER A 219 0.01 11.12 -25.78
N LYS A 220 0.17 9.82 -26.07
CA LYS A 220 0.60 9.31 -27.38
C LYS A 220 -0.15 8.05 -27.76
N GLU A 221 -0.69 8.03 -28.97
CA GLU A 221 -1.31 6.84 -29.54
C GLU A 221 -0.24 5.79 -29.88
N SER A 222 -0.03 4.82 -28.98
CA SER A 222 0.87 3.69 -29.22
C SER A 222 0.24 2.68 -30.20
N PRO A 223 1.04 1.80 -30.85
CA PRO A 223 0.50 0.75 -31.70
C PRO A 223 -0.50 -0.17 -30.97
N LEU A 224 -0.29 -0.42 -29.67
CA LEU A 224 -1.23 -1.20 -28.86
C LEU A 224 -2.53 -0.43 -28.62
N ILE A 225 -2.46 0.84 -28.22
CA ILE A 225 -3.65 1.66 -27.97
C ILE A 225 -4.50 1.76 -29.25
N LYS A 226 -3.87 2.01 -30.40
CA LYS A 226 -4.54 2.02 -31.70
C LYS A 226 -5.22 0.69 -32.01
N LYS A 227 -4.55 -0.43 -31.71
CA LYS A 227 -5.10 -1.78 -31.90
C LYS A 227 -6.31 -2.04 -31.01
N ILE A 228 -6.23 -1.67 -29.73
CA ILE A 228 -7.33 -1.78 -28.77
C ILE A 228 -8.51 -0.92 -29.24
N ARG A 229 -8.26 0.34 -29.63
CA ARG A 229 -9.29 1.27 -30.13
C ARG A 229 -10.05 0.70 -31.33
N ASN A 230 -9.33 0.14 -32.31
CA ASN A 230 -9.94 -0.47 -33.49
C ASN A 230 -10.66 -1.81 -33.21
N ASN A 231 -10.46 -2.42 -32.04
CA ASN A 231 -10.99 -3.74 -31.70
C ASN A 231 -11.57 -3.79 -30.27
N ARG A 232 -12.15 -2.69 -29.79
CA ARG A 232 -12.47 -2.45 -28.38
C ARG A 232 -13.09 -3.65 -27.67
N GLU A 233 -14.16 -4.19 -28.22
CA GLU A 233 -14.92 -5.32 -27.64
C GLU A 233 -14.07 -6.57 -27.39
N ARG A 234 -13.04 -6.82 -28.21
CA ARG A 234 -12.14 -7.97 -28.04
C ARG A 234 -11.17 -7.83 -26.87
N TYR A 235 -10.95 -6.60 -26.43
CA TYR A 235 -9.96 -6.25 -25.42
C TYR A 235 -10.57 -5.94 -24.05
N ILE A 236 -11.88 -5.73 -23.96
CA ILE A 236 -12.55 -5.52 -22.68
C ILE A 236 -12.23 -6.70 -21.76
N GLY A 237 -11.79 -6.37 -20.54
CA GLY A 237 -11.40 -7.32 -19.51
C GLY A 237 -10.04 -8.00 -19.71
N ARG A 238 -9.28 -7.64 -20.76
CA ARG A 238 -7.92 -8.17 -20.93
C ARG A 238 -6.92 -7.44 -20.04
N PRO A 239 -6.02 -8.16 -19.35
CA PRO A 239 -5.04 -7.57 -18.46
C PRO A 239 -3.98 -6.77 -19.23
N LEU A 240 -3.64 -5.61 -18.69
CA LEU A 240 -2.55 -4.77 -19.19
C LEU A 240 -1.42 -4.71 -18.15
N ILE A 241 -0.21 -4.45 -18.61
CA ILE A 241 0.88 -3.93 -17.77
C ILE A 241 0.97 -2.45 -18.11
N ILE A 242 0.92 -1.60 -17.10
CA ILE A 242 0.81 -0.14 -17.24
C ILE A 242 2.02 0.52 -16.58
N GLU A 243 2.68 1.38 -17.33
CA GLU A 243 3.68 2.31 -16.82
C GLU A 243 3.06 3.72 -16.86
N PHE A 244 3.19 4.47 -15.77
CA PHE A 244 2.49 5.74 -15.60
C PHE A 244 3.31 6.73 -14.78
N THR A 245 2.88 7.99 -14.81
CA THR A 245 3.33 9.05 -13.90
C THR A 245 2.14 9.91 -13.48
N ASN A 246 2.24 10.57 -12.34
CA ASN A 246 1.30 11.62 -11.97
C ASN A 246 1.72 12.94 -12.62
N VAL A 247 0.74 13.72 -13.04
CA VAL A 247 0.91 15.08 -13.57
C VAL A 247 0.00 15.99 -12.77
N GLU A 248 0.54 17.12 -12.35
CA GLU A 248 -0.20 18.22 -11.73
C GLU A 248 0.01 19.47 -12.59
N GLU A 249 -1.08 20.01 -13.11
CA GLU A 249 -1.08 21.23 -13.91
C GLU A 249 -1.08 22.46 -12.99
N SER A 250 -0.71 23.62 -13.54
CA SER A 250 -0.58 24.86 -12.76
C SER A 250 -1.86 25.36 -12.09
N ASP A 251 -3.03 24.90 -12.56
CA ASP A 251 -4.34 25.22 -12.01
C ASP A 251 -4.78 24.25 -10.90
N GLY A 252 -3.92 23.31 -10.52
CA GLY A 252 -4.18 22.28 -9.52
C GLY A 252 -4.89 21.05 -10.08
N PHE A 253 -5.15 20.98 -11.40
CA PHE A 253 -5.70 19.77 -12.00
C PHE A 253 -4.64 18.65 -12.04
N SER A 254 -4.90 17.56 -11.32
CA SER A 254 -4.02 16.39 -11.28
C SER A 254 -4.61 15.20 -12.03
N TYR A 255 -3.78 14.49 -12.79
CA TYR A 255 -4.17 13.25 -13.48
C TYR A 255 -3.01 12.27 -13.60
N GLN A 256 -3.33 11.02 -13.89
CA GLN A 256 -2.32 10.00 -14.21
C GLN A 256 -2.09 9.96 -15.71
N LEU A 257 -0.83 10.06 -16.13
CA LEU A 257 -0.44 9.96 -17.52
C LEU A 257 0.05 8.56 -17.85
N LEU A 258 -0.50 7.96 -18.91
CA LEU A 258 -0.02 6.70 -19.47
C LEU A 258 1.31 6.92 -20.19
N LEU A 259 2.35 6.24 -19.73
CA LEU A 259 3.66 6.21 -20.39
C LEU A 259 3.75 5.03 -21.35
N GLU A 260 3.40 3.83 -20.88
CA GLU A 260 3.40 2.61 -21.69
C GLU A 260 2.26 1.66 -21.28
N ALA A 261 1.74 0.91 -22.26
CA ALA A 261 0.84 -0.20 -22.03
C ALA A 261 1.33 -1.43 -22.80
N LYS A 262 1.34 -2.58 -22.15
CA LYS A 262 1.62 -3.90 -22.74
C LYS A 262 0.47 -4.85 -22.42
N LEU A 263 0.23 -5.85 -23.26
CA LEU A 263 -0.67 -6.95 -22.88
C LEU A 263 0.07 -7.83 -21.89
N LYS A 264 -0.57 -8.17 -20.77
CA LYS A 264 -0.03 -9.21 -19.89
C LYS A 264 -0.06 -10.55 -20.64
N PRO A 265 1.07 -11.29 -20.70
CA PRO A 265 1.17 -12.54 -21.45
C PRO A 265 0.23 -13.63 -20.93
#